data_AF-A0A822XXP6-F1
#
_entry.id   AF-A0A822XXP6-F1
#
_cell.length_a   1.000
_cell.length_b   1.000
_cell.length_c   1.000
_cell.angle_alpha   90.00
_cell.angle_beta   90.00
_cell.angle_gamma   90.00
#
_symmetry.space_group_name_H-M   'P 1'
#
loop_
_entity.id
_entity.type
_entity.pdbx_description
1 polymer ?
#
loop_
_entity_poly.entity_id
_entity_poly.type
_entity_poly.pdbx_seq_one_letter_code
_entity_poly.pdbx_strand_id
1 'polypeptide(L)'
;MAKGEEVRNKQVLLKHYVTGFPKETDMVLSTGSIQLKVPESSKAVLVKNLYLSCDPYMRVRMAKLEIPSYIDSFELGSERVFFSS
;
A
#
# COMPACT_ATOMS: atom_id res chain seq x y z
N MET A 1 -3.76 8.44 -28.61
CA MET A 1 -3.04 8.15 -27.35
C MET A 1 -3.47 6.78 -26.88
N ALA A 2 -2.56 5.82 -26.74
CA ALA A 2 -2.92 4.47 -26.32
C ALA A 2 -3.33 4.48 -24.84
N LYS A 3 -4.62 4.21 -24.58
CA LYS A 3 -5.16 3.96 -23.25
C LYS A 3 -4.63 2.59 -22.80
N GLY A 4 -3.91 2.55 -21.67
CA GLY A 4 -3.43 1.29 -21.11
C GLY A 4 -4.61 0.42 -20.68
N GLU A 5 -4.41 -0.90 -20.70
CA GLU A 5 -5.40 -1.85 -20.16
C GLU A 5 -5.67 -1.52 -18.69
N GLU A 6 -6.95 -1.40 -18.31
CA GLU A 6 -7.36 -1.15 -16.93
C GLU A 6 -7.79 -2.47 -16.29
N VAL A 7 -7.12 -2.83 -15.20
CA VAL A 7 -7.37 -4.09 -14.49
C VAL A 7 -7.79 -3.82 -13.06
N ARG A 8 -8.51 -4.79 -12.47
CA ARG A 8 -8.87 -4.76 -11.04
C ARG A 8 -7.63 -4.99 -10.19
N ASN A 9 -7.52 -4.22 -9.11
CA ASN A 9 -6.39 -4.28 -8.18
C ASN A 9 -6.90 -4.35 -6.74
N LYS A 10 -6.70 -5.50 -6.09
CA LYS A 10 -7.04 -5.65 -4.67
C LYS A 10 -5.93 -5.08 -3.81
N GLN A 11 -6.33 -4.37 -2.76
CA GLN A 11 -5.43 -3.61 -1.90
C GLN A 11 -5.75 -3.83 -0.43
N VAL A 12 -4.71 -3.90 0.39
CA VAL A 12 -4.85 -3.84 1.85
C VAL A 12 -4.44 -2.44 2.30
N LEU A 13 -5.39 -1.69 2.86
CA LEU A 13 -5.19 -0.31 3.30
C LEU A 13 -5.26 -0.22 4.82
N LEU A 14 -4.44 0.67 5.40
CA LEU A 14 -4.52 1.02 6.82
C LEU A 14 -5.60 2.09 7.02
N LYS A 15 -6.65 1.77 7.78
CA LYS A 15 -7.79 2.67 8.00
C LYS A 15 -7.46 3.84 8.93
N HIS A 16 -6.72 3.55 9.98
CA HIS A 16 -6.35 4.51 11.02
C HIS A 16 -5.03 4.08 11.67
N TYR A 17 -4.38 5.02 12.35
CA TYR A 17 -3.15 4.71 13.08
C TYR A 17 -3.43 3.78 14.25
N VAL A 18 -2.58 2.76 14.41
CA VAL A 18 -2.74 1.73 15.43
C VAL A 18 -2.03 2.13 16.72
N THR A 19 -2.74 2.04 17.84
CA THR A 19 -2.18 2.12 19.19
C THR A 19 -2.18 0.72 19.83
N GLY A 20 -1.07 0.32 20.45
CA GLY A 20 -0.93 -1.05 20.99
C GLY A 20 -0.77 -2.12 19.90
N PHE A 21 -1.44 -3.26 20.05
CA PHE A 21 -1.36 -4.39 19.11
C PHE A 21 -2.29 -4.21 17.91
N PRO A 22 -1.82 -4.51 16.68
CA PRO A 22 -2.64 -4.40 15.47
C PRO A 22 -3.72 -5.47 15.45
N LYS A 23 -4.91 -5.09 14.98
CA LYS A 23 -6.05 -5.96 14.75
C LYS A 23 -6.40 -6.02 13.28
N GLU A 24 -7.08 -7.09 12.87
CA GLU A 24 -7.57 -7.25 11.51
C GLU A 24 -8.46 -6.07 11.08
N THR A 25 -9.26 -5.54 12.01
CA THR A 25 -10.19 -4.41 11.79
C THR A 25 -9.51 -3.10 11.42
N ASP A 26 -8.22 -2.98 11.73
CA ASP A 26 -7.41 -1.78 11.46
C ASP A 26 -7.01 -1.70 9.98
N MET A 27 -7.11 -2.83 9.28
CA MET A 27 -6.87 -2.98 7.85
C MET A 27 -8.19 -3.14 7.10
N VAL A 28 -8.20 -2.78 5.83
CA VAL A 28 -9.33 -2.99 4.92
C VAL A 28 -8.87 -3.57 3.61
N LEU A 29 -9.59 -4.59 3.14
CA LEU A 29 -9.48 -5.04 1.77
C LEU A 29 -10.32 -4.12 0.88
N SER A 30 -9.66 -3.33 0.05
CA SER A 30 -10.27 -2.49 -0.98
C SER A 30 -10.03 -3.10 -2.36
N THR A 31 -10.88 -2.78 -3.34
CA THR A 31 -10.65 -3.13 -4.74
C THR A 31 -10.67 -1.86 -5.57
N GLY A 32 -9.50 -1.44 -6.03
CA GLY A 32 -9.33 -0.33 -6.98
C GLY A 32 -9.16 -0.82 -8.41
N SER A 33 -8.87 0.12 -9.31
CA SER A 33 -8.44 -0.16 -10.68
C SER A 33 -7.08 0.48 -10.94
N ILE A 34 -6.27 -0.17 -11.77
CA ILE A 34 -4.97 0.36 -12.21
C ILE A 34 -4.83 0.22 -13.72
N GLN A 35 -4.29 1.26 -14.36
CA GLN A 35 -3.90 1.20 -15.75
C GLN A 35 -2.51 0.58 -15.85
N LEU A 36 -2.35 -0.44 -16.72
CA LEU A 36 -1.09 -1.12 -16.97
C LEU A 36 -0.15 -0.29 -17.87
N LYS A 37 0.03 0.98 -17.52
CA LYS A 37 0.90 1.92 -18.24
C LYS A 37 1.58 2.85 -17.24
N VAL A 38 2.89 2.96 -17.36
CA VAL A 38 3.70 3.90 -16.58
C VAL A 38 3.58 5.30 -17.21
N PRO A 39 3.50 6.39 -16.42
CA PRO A 39 3.51 7.75 -16.95
C PRO A 39 4.77 8.02 -17.80
N GLU A 40 4.58 8.61 -18.98
CA GLU A 40 5.60 8.72 -20.05
C GLU A 40 6.86 9.53 -19.67
N SER A 41 6.84 10.25 -18.55
CA SER A 41 7.96 11.04 -18.02
C SER A 41 8.49 10.56 -16.67
N SER A 42 8.09 9.38 -16.20
CA SER A 42 8.49 8.85 -14.89
C SER A 42 9.55 7.77 -15.01
N LYS A 43 10.49 7.72 -14.07
CA LYS A 43 11.43 6.60 -13.91
C LYS A 43 10.80 5.46 -13.08
N ALA A 44 9.49 5.25 -13.20
CA ALA A 44 8.75 4.29 -12.40
C ALA A 44 8.70 2.91 -13.08
N VAL A 45 8.56 1.87 -12.27
CA VAL A 45 8.36 0.50 -12.73
C VAL A 45 7.01 0.03 -12.19
N LEU A 46 6.15 -0.44 -13.09
CA LEU A 46 4.92 -1.10 -12.70
C LEU A 46 5.21 -2.58 -12.42
N VAL A 47 4.82 -3.05 -11.25
CA VAL A 47 5.08 -4.42 -10.80
C VAL A 47 3.79 -5.15 -10.46
N LYS A 48 3.80 -6.48 -10.65
CA LYS A 48 2.80 -7.39 -10.11
C LYS A 48 3.41 -8.06 -8.88
N ASN A 49 2.93 -7.72 -7.70
CA ASN A 49 3.41 -8.34 -6.46
C ASN A 49 2.96 -9.81 -6.40
N LEU A 50 3.92 -10.71 -6.21
CA LEU A 50 3.66 -12.16 -6.11
C LEU A 50 3.65 -12.64 -4.67
N TYR A 51 4.51 -12.07 -3.84
CA TYR A 51 4.70 -12.42 -2.44
C TYR A 51 4.91 -11.15 -1.61
N LEU A 52 4.59 -11.22 -0.33
CA LEU A 52 4.78 -10.15 0.64
C LEU A 52 5.46 -10.71 1.88
N SER A 53 6.39 -9.96 2.45
CA SER A 53 6.93 -10.25 3.77
C SER A 53 6.04 -9.66 4.86
N CYS A 54 5.99 -10.33 6.00
CA CYS A 54 5.34 -9.83 7.22
C CYS A 54 6.42 -9.62 8.27
N ASP A 55 7.04 -8.44 8.26
CA ASP A 55 8.18 -8.14 9.11
C ASP A 55 7.75 -7.37 10.38
N PRO A 56 8.33 -7.67 11.56
CA PRO A 56 7.96 -7.01 12.82
C PRO A 56 8.06 -5.48 12.78
N TYR A 57 9.01 -4.92 12.01
CA TYR A 57 9.18 -3.48 11.90
C TYR A 57 7.96 -2.76 11.30
N MET A 58 7.14 -3.46 10.51
CA MET A 58 5.95 -2.88 9.89
C MET A 58 4.97 -2.34 10.93
N ARG A 59 4.92 -2.95 12.12
CA ARG A 59 4.07 -2.45 13.22
C ARG A 59 4.46 -1.03 13.62
N VAL A 60 5.74 -0.71 13.75
CA VAL A 60 6.16 0.63 14.20
C VAL A 60 5.63 1.70 13.24
N ARG A 61 5.58 1.37 11.94
CA ARG A 61 5.08 2.26 10.88
C ARG A 61 3.56 2.42 10.87
N MET A 62 2.81 1.50 11.47
CA MET A 62 1.34 1.62 11.57
C MET A 62 0.88 2.61 12.65
N ALA A 63 1.77 3.06 13.54
CA ALA A 63 1.47 4.12 14.51
C ALA A 63 1.78 5.50 13.92
N LYS A 64 1.13 6.53 14.46
CA LYS A 64 1.51 7.91 14.18
C LYS A 64 2.77 8.23 14.97
N LEU A 65 3.89 8.41 14.29
CA LEU A 65 5.15 8.80 14.91
C LEU A 65 5.14 10.31 15.13
N GLU A 66 5.13 10.73 16.39
CA GLU A 66 5.15 12.15 16.77
C GLU A 66 6.57 12.71 16.88
N ILE A 67 7.58 11.83 16.93
CA ILE A 67 8.99 12.16 17.05
C ILE A 67 9.70 11.73 15.75
N PRO A 68 10.65 12.50 15.21
CA PRO A 68 11.44 12.10 14.05
C PRO A 68 12.13 10.76 14.30
N SER A 69 11.82 9.77 13.48
CA SER A 69 12.45 8.45 13.48
C SER A 69 13.16 8.24 12.16
N TYR A 70 14.10 7.31 12.12
CA TYR A 70 14.71 6.87 10.86
C TYR A 70 13.69 6.25 9.89
N ILE A 71 12.54 5.81 10.40
CA ILE A 71 11.48 5.17 9.63
C ILE A 71 10.19 5.97 9.77
N ASP A 72 9.62 6.41 8.65
CA ASP A 72 8.37 7.15 8.64
C ASP A 72 7.13 6.27 8.84
N SER A 73 6.10 6.92 9.39
CA SER A 73 4.76 6.35 9.53
C SER A 73 4.15 6.07 8.16
N PHE A 74 3.28 5.08 8.13
CA PHE A 74 2.44 4.79 6.99
C PHE A 74 1.42 5.90 6.76
N GLU A 75 1.37 6.43 5.53
CA GLU A 75 0.25 7.25 5.08
C GLU A 75 -1.05 6.43 5.10
N LEU A 76 -2.11 7.00 5.70
CA LEU A 76 -3.43 6.38 5.76
C LEU A 76 -4.07 6.39 4.37
N GLY A 77 -4.76 5.30 4.03
CA GLY A 77 -5.42 5.16 2.72
C GLY A 77 -4.48 5.02 1.52
N SER A 78 -3.16 5.26 1.67
CA SER A 78 -2.20 5.03 0.59
C SER A 78 -2.06 3.55 0.27
N GLU A 79 -2.13 3.26 -1.02
CA GLU A 79 -2.03 1.93 -1.60
C GLU A 79 -0.59 1.42 -1.43
N ARG A 80 -0.40 0.32 -0.69
CA ARG A 80 0.94 -0.30 -0.55
C ARG A 80 1.03 -1.73 -1.03
N VAL A 81 -0.10 -2.40 -1.28
CA VAL A 81 -0.12 -3.82 -1.57
C VAL A 81 -1.05 -4.09 -2.75
N PHE A 82 -0.49 -4.57 -3.86
CA PHE A 82 -1.20 -5.00 -5.06
C PHE A 82 -1.43 -6.51 -5.00
N PHE A 83 -2.66 -6.97 -5.17
CA PHE A 83 -2.95 -8.36 -5.52
C PHE A 83 -3.79 -8.37 -6.81
N SER A 84 -3.21 -8.88 -7.90
CA SER A 84 -3.99 -9.26 -9.07
C SER A 84 -4.44 -10.72 -8.88
N SER A 85 -5.71 -10.94 -8.63
CA SER A 85 -6.35 -12.26 -8.78
C SER A 85 -7.30 -12.20 -9.96
#